data_AF-A0A3C0ST84-F1
#
_entry.id   AF-A0A3C0ST84-F1
#
_cell.length_a   1.000
_cell.length_b   1.000
_cell.length_c   1.000
_cell.angle_alpha   90.00
_cell.angle_beta   90.00
_cell.angle_gamma   90.00
#
_symmetry.space_group_name_H-M   'P 1'
#
loop_
_entity.id
_entity.type
_entity.pdbx_description
1 polymer ?
#
loop_
_entity_poly.entity_id
_entity_poly.type
_entity_poly.pdbx_seq_one_letter_code
_entity_poly.pdbx_strand_id
1 'polypeptide(L)'
;MLSSIEDMDMVENVIIAKGKEPTEPVDDILEIYFDTNDIKTFKSDECGNVDFKSIGSITSVKKDDVLAKRIAGKEGTIGIDVFSMTIEPKKRKVKDMIVKAGCKFKDKDTIVATAEGKPQLRGCIFQVNNVYEVLKDVDMTTGDINFIGDIIINGNVNEGMKVKSGNTIEVRGNVVRGNVWAEGDLEITGSAISSTIKVKSEFAEFKGYLEQLRSVVGSFASLYKAVIAVKKSGNVNADTKDC
;
A
#
# COMPACT_ATOMS: atom_id res chain seq x y z
N MET A 1 7.62 -11.04 -97.04
CA MET A 1 6.41 -11.50 -96.31
C MET A 1 6.81 -11.75 -94.87
N LEU A 2 6.09 -11.10 -93.97
CA LEU A 2 6.20 -11.12 -92.51
C LEU A 2 6.47 -12.51 -91.93
N SER A 3 7.64 -12.72 -91.31
CA SER A 3 7.91 -13.96 -90.54
C SER A 3 9.04 -13.73 -89.54
N SER A 4 8.78 -13.00 -88.45
CA SER A 4 9.64 -12.99 -87.24
C SER A 4 8.97 -12.24 -86.08
N ILE A 5 7.71 -12.53 -85.77
CA ILE A 5 7.09 -12.11 -84.50
C ILE A 5 6.21 -13.26 -84.01
N GLU A 6 6.86 -14.38 -83.70
CA GLU A 6 6.27 -15.45 -82.90
C GLU A 6 7.16 -15.55 -81.66
N ASP A 7 6.78 -14.77 -80.65
CA ASP A 7 7.06 -15.00 -79.22
C ASP A 7 6.37 -13.84 -78.48
N MET A 8 5.04 -13.76 -78.62
CA MET A 8 4.23 -13.05 -77.63
C MET A 8 3.91 -14.06 -76.55
N ASP A 9 4.85 -14.23 -75.62
CA ASP A 9 4.51 -14.74 -74.30
C ASP A 9 3.30 -13.94 -73.81
N MET A 10 2.18 -14.62 -73.57
CA MET A 10 0.99 -13.99 -73.01
C MET A 10 1.34 -13.49 -71.60
N VAL A 11 1.68 -12.21 -71.52
CA VAL A 11 2.02 -11.53 -70.27
C VAL A 11 0.72 -11.25 -69.51
N GLU A 12 0.10 -12.30 -68.97
CA GLU A 12 -1.05 -12.16 -68.09
C GLU A 12 -0.58 -11.85 -66.66
N ASN A 13 -1.05 -10.72 -66.13
CA ASN A 13 -0.90 -10.29 -64.73
C ASN A 13 0.52 -9.97 -64.24
N VAL A 14 1.28 -9.18 -65.01
CA VAL A 14 2.53 -8.60 -64.50
C VAL A 14 2.25 -7.36 -63.65
N ILE A 15 2.71 -7.40 -62.40
CA ILE A 15 2.68 -6.26 -61.47
C ILE A 15 3.69 -5.21 -61.97
N ILE A 16 3.20 -4.23 -62.72
CA ILE A 16 4.00 -3.15 -63.31
C ILE A 16 4.31 -2.02 -62.32
N ALA A 17 3.52 -1.87 -61.26
CA ALA A 17 3.76 -0.92 -60.18
C ALA A 17 3.15 -1.45 -58.88
N LYS A 18 3.88 -1.32 -57.77
CA LYS A 18 3.41 -1.68 -56.44
C LYS A 18 3.60 -0.50 -55.51
N GLY A 19 2.50 0.07 -55.04
CA GLY A 19 2.52 1.09 -53.99
C GLY A 19 3.09 0.53 -52.69
N LYS A 20 3.68 1.39 -51.87
CA LYS A 20 4.14 1.03 -50.54
C LYS A 20 3.03 1.38 -49.55
N GLU A 21 2.39 0.38 -48.96
CA GLU A 21 1.37 0.62 -47.94
C GLU A 21 1.98 1.31 -46.69
N PRO A 22 1.25 2.24 -46.07
CA PRO A 22 1.66 2.84 -44.80
C PRO A 22 1.65 1.78 -43.70
N THR A 23 2.64 1.84 -42.81
CA THR A 23 2.67 0.94 -41.64
C THR A 23 1.81 1.55 -40.54
N GLU A 24 0.96 0.75 -39.89
CA GLU A 24 0.13 1.23 -38.79
C GLU A 24 1.01 1.68 -37.61
N PRO A 25 0.71 2.85 -36.99
CA PRO A 25 1.41 3.30 -35.80
C PRO A 25 1.09 2.36 -34.62
N VAL A 26 2.08 2.12 -33.76
CA VAL A 26 1.85 1.50 -32.45
C VAL A 26 1.59 2.62 -31.46
N ASP A 27 0.45 2.60 -30.76
CA ASP A 27 0.12 3.58 -29.72
C ASP A 27 1.03 3.41 -28.49
N ASP A 28 1.17 4.48 -27.70
CA ASP A 28 1.93 4.42 -26.45
C ASP A 28 1.22 3.50 -25.43
N ILE A 29 1.95 2.51 -24.91
CA ILE A 29 1.46 1.59 -23.88
C ILE A 29 1.90 2.11 -22.52
N LEU A 30 0.98 2.14 -21.58
CA LEU A 30 1.24 2.52 -20.19
C LEU A 30 1.18 1.24 -19.35
N GLU A 31 2.33 0.72 -18.96
CA GLU A 31 2.42 -0.38 -18.01
C GLU A 31 2.30 0.17 -16.60
N ILE A 32 1.30 -0.31 -15.87
CA ILE A 32 1.06 0.08 -14.48
C ILE A 32 1.46 -1.13 -13.62
N TYR A 33 2.33 -0.91 -12.64
CA TYR A 33 2.92 -1.96 -11.80
C TYR A 33 2.20 -2.11 -10.46
N PHE A 34 1.08 -1.41 -10.26
CA PHE A 34 0.23 -1.54 -9.08
C PHE A 34 -1.22 -1.88 -9.46
N ASP A 35 -1.87 -2.64 -8.59
CA ASP A 35 -3.28 -3.00 -8.77
C ASP A 35 -4.15 -1.74 -8.77
N THR A 36 -4.67 -1.40 -9.95
CA THR A 36 -5.59 -0.27 -10.15
C THR A 36 -7.04 -0.66 -9.82
N ASN A 37 -7.29 -1.97 -9.75
CA ASN A 37 -8.61 -2.52 -9.49
C ASN A 37 -8.77 -2.71 -7.97
N ASP A 38 -9.71 -1.98 -7.36
CA ASP A 38 -10.31 -2.30 -6.04
C ASP A 38 -11.11 -3.63 -6.09
N ILE A 39 -10.69 -4.61 -6.90
CA ILE A 39 -11.29 -5.94 -6.92
C ILE A 39 -10.61 -6.70 -5.78
N LYS A 40 -11.38 -6.87 -4.71
CA LYS A 40 -11.10 -7.79 -3.61
C LYS A 40 -10.97 -9.20 -4.17
N THR A 41 -9.78 -9.57 -4.62
CA THR A 41 -9.55 -10.91 -5.17
C THR A 41 -9.59 -11.92 -4.03
N PHE A 42 -10.59 -12.79 -4.05
CA PHE A 42 -10.69 -13.91 -3.13
C PHE A 42 -9.49 -14.84 -3.36
N LYS A 43 -8.55 -14.87 -2.40
CA LYS A 43 -7.58 -15.96 -2.35
C LYS A 43 -8.35 -17.20 -1.88
N SER A 44 -8.61 -18.09 -2.82
CA SER A 44 -9.19 -19.40 -2.56
C SER A 44 -8.04 -20.40 -2.51
N ASP A 45 -7.87 -21.10 -1.39
CA ASP A 45 -6.97 -22.25 -1.34
C ASP A 45 -7.59 -23.43 -2.10
N GLU A 46 -6.75 -24.36 -2.56
CA GLU A 46 -7.15 -25.57 -3.32
C GLU A 46 -8.14 -26.49 -2.56
N CYS A 47 -8.36 -26.25 -1.25
CA CYS A 47 -9.33 -26.96 -0.40
C CYS A 47 -10.64 -26.19 -0.14
N GLY A 48 -10.90 -25.06 -0.81
CA GLY A 48 -12.18 -24.34 -0.69
C GLY A 48 -12.38 -23.54 0.61
N ASN A 49 -11.35 -23.43 1.45
CA ASN A 49 -11.33 -22.47 2.56
C ASN A 49 -11.00 -21.09 1.99
N VAL A 50 -12.00 -20.22 1.96
CA VAL A 50 -11.85 -18.82 1.59
C VAL A 50 -11.39 -18.07 2.84
N ASP A 51 -10.15 -17.59 2.84
CA ASP A 51 -9.63 -16.77 3.94
C ASP A 51 -10.20 -15.35 3.82
N PHE A 52 -11.41 -15.16 4.38
CA PHE A 52 -12.09 -13.85 4.41
C PHE A 52 -11.31 -12.76 5.18
N LYS A 53 -10.27 -13.15 5.93
CA LYS A 53 -9.41 -12.23 6.66
C LYS A 53 -8.45 -11.43 5.78
N SER A 54 -7.99 -11.97 4.65
CA SER A 54 -7.01 -11.28 3.80
C SER A 54 -7.64 -10.35 2.75
N ILE A 55 -8.96 -10.22 2.75
CA ILE A 55 -9.76 -9.41 1.80
C ILE A 55 -9.38 -7.92 1.84
N GLY A 56 -8.91 -7.41 2.98
CA GLY A 56 -8.59 -5.99 3.17
C GLY A 56 -7.11 -5.63 3.00
N SER A 57 -6.27 -6.50 2.42
CA SER A 57 -4.87 -6.15 2.14
C SER A 57 -4.80 -5.06 1.08
N ILE A 58 -4.57 -3.82 1.52
CA ILE A 58 -4.45 -2.66 0.65
C ILE A 58 -3.10 -2.69 -0.04
N THR A 59 -3.09 -2.55 -1.37
CA THR A 59 -1.88 -2.37 -2.15
C THR A 59 -1.18 -1.09 -1.70
N SER A 60 -0.03 -1.26 -1.06
CA SER A 60 0.83 -0.17 -0.59
C SER A 60 2.16 -0.25 -1.33
N VAL A 61 2.73 0.92 -1.62
CA VAL A 61 4.03 1.07 -2.28
C VAL A 61 5.01 1.67 -1.30
N LYS A 62 6.29 1.35 -1.45
CA LYS A 62 7.39 1.96 -0.71
C LYS A 62 8.00 3.09 -1.53
N LYS A 63 8.80 3.91 -0.85
CA LYS A 63 9.65 4.88 -1.52
C LYS A 63 10.56 4.17 -2.54
N ASP A 64 10.68 4.80 -3.70
CA ASP A 64 11.44 4.38 -4.88
C ASP A 64 10.84 3.21 -5.67
N ASP A 65 9.66 2.70 -5.30
CA ASP A 65 8.95 1.69 -6.10
C ASP A 65 8.48 2.27 -7.45
N VAL A 66 8.57 1.46 -8.51
CA VAL A 66 8.12 1.83 -9.85
C VAL A 66 6.60 1.72 -9.91
N LEU A 67 5.93 2.82 -10.21
CA LEU A 67 4.47 2.88 -10.30
C LEU A 67 3.98 2.60 -11.71
N ALA A 68 4.61 3.23 -12.69
CA ALA A 68 4.24 3.09 -14.08
C ALA A 68 5.41 3.35 -15.01
N LYS A 69 5.38 2.69 -16.17
CA LYS A 69 6.33 2.85 -17.26
C LYS A 69 5.57 3.09 -18.56
N ARG A 70 5.90 4.15 -19.26
CA ARG A 70 5.46 4.40 -20.63
C ARG A 70 6.38 3.68 -21.59
N ILE A 71 5.81 2.85 -22.44
CA ILE A 71 6.49 2.29 -23.59
C ILE A 71 6.09 3.16 -24.77
N ALA A 72 7.03 3.98 -25.24
CA ALA A 72 6.82 4.80 -26.42
C ALA A 72 6.53 3.90 -27.62
N GLY A 73 5.43 4.21 -28.31
CA GLY A 73 5.04 3.54 -29.53
C GLY A 73 5.97 3.86 -30.70
N LYS A 74 5.71 3.22 -31.85
CA LYS A 74 6.41 3.50 -33.11
C LYS A 74 5.51 4.33 -34.01
N GLU A 75 6.08 5.40 -34.57
CA GLU A 75 5.40 6.16 -35.61
C GLU A 75 5.21 5.29 -36.86
N GLY A 76 4.05 5.42 -37.49
CA GLY A 76 3.80 4.77 -38.77
C GLY A 76 4.71 5.36 -39.85
N THR A 77 5.05 4.56 -40.87
CA THR A 77 5.79 5.07 -42.02
C THR A 77 4.84 5.57 -43.09
N ILE A 78 5.20 6.67 -43.76
CA ILE A 78 4.47 7.22 -44.90
C ILE A 78 4.38 6.16 -46.01
N GLY A 79 3.16 5.93 -46.48
CA GLY A 79 2.89 5.10 -47.66
C GLY A 79 2.95 5.93 -48.94
N ILE A 80 3.17 5.27 -50.08
CA ILE A 80 3.18 5.91 -51.40
C ILE A 80 2.27 5.10 -52.31
N ASP A 81 1.23 5.73 -52.83
CA ASP A 81 0.31 5.12 -53.80
C ASP A 81 0.97 5.03 -55.20
N VAL A 82 0.44 4.21 -56.10
CA VAL A 82 0.94 4.04 -57.48
C VAL A 82 0.95 5.33 -58.31
N PHE A 83 0.19 6.35 -57.86
CA PHE A 83 0.17 7.70 -58.43
C PHE A 83 1.18 8.68 -57.79
N SER A 84 2.16 8.19 -57.02
CA SER A 84 3.14 9.00 -56.26
C SER A 84 2.52 9.94 -55.21
N MET A 85 1.28 9.68 -54.80
CA MET A 85 0.66 10.42 -53.70
C MET A 85 1.09 9.84 -52.35
N THR A 86 1.48 10.72 -51.41
CA THR A 86 1.88 10.33 -50.06
C THR A 86 0.66 10.06 -49.19
N ILE A 87 0.59 8.89 -48.59
CA ILE A 87 -0.44 8.51 -47.63
C ILE A 87 0.14 8.69 -46.23
N GLU A 88 -0.36 9.69 -45.50
CA GLU A 88 0.05 9.93 -44.12
C GLU A 88 -0.54 8.85 -43.18
N PRO A 89 0.27 8.25 -42.29
CA PRO A 89 -0.23 7.32 -41.29
C PRO A 89 -1.00 8.06 -40.20
N LYS A 90 -1.88 7.34 -39.48
CA LYS A 90 -2.58 7.90 -38.31
C LYS A 90 -1.57 8.42 -37.28
N LYS A 91 -1.87 9.55 -36.64
CA LYS A 91 -1.03 10.09 -35.55
C LYS A 91 -1.09 9.16 -34.34
N ARG A 92 0.06 8.86 -33.73
CA ARG A 92 0.15 8.08 -32.49
C ARG A 92 -0.64 8.76 -31.37
N LYS A 93 -1.35 7.99 -30.54
CA LYS A 93 -1.94 8.53 -29.31
C LYS A 93 -0.87 8.62 -28.24
N VAL A 94 -0.41 9.83 -27.98
CA VAL A 94 0.49 10.11 -26.85
C VAL A 94 -0.33 10.02 -25.56
N LYS A 95 0.06 9.12 -24.66
CA LYS A 95 -0.47 9.12 -23.30
C LYS A 95 0.38 10.04 -22.45
N ASP A 96 -0.18 11.21 -22.14
CA ASP A 96 0.40 12.08 -21.13
C ASP A 96 0.31 11.41 -19.77
N MET A 97 1.39 11.51 -19.00
CA MET A 97 1.43 11.10 -17.60
C MET A 97 1.60 12.35 -16.77
N ILE A 98 0.78 12.50 -15.74
CA ILE A 98 0.86 13.63 -14.83
C ILE A 98 1.20 13.08 -13.45
N VAL A 99 2.30 13.54 -12.85
CA VAL A 99 2.64 13.20 -11.47
C VAL A 99 2.11 14.26 -10.51
N LYS A 100 1.55 13.80 -9.40
CA LYS A 100 1.13 14.63 -8.26
C LYS A 100 1.88 14.20 -7.00
N ALA A 101 1.32 14.53 -5.83
CA ALA A 101 1.88 14.24 -4.52
C ALA A 101 2.36 12.78 -4.40
N GLY A 102 3.52 12.61 -3.75
CA GLY A 102 4.11 11.30 -3.49
C GLY A 102 4.67 10.57 -4.71
N CYS A 103 4.69 11.19 -5.90
CA CYS A 103 5.26 10.62 -7.13
C CYS A 103 6.34 11.52 -7.73
N LYS A 104 7.28 10.93 -8.46
CA LYS A 104 8.25 11.67 -9.27
C LYS A 104 8.58 10.91 -10.55
N PHE A 105 8.90 11.65 -11.61
CA PHE A 105 9.53 11.05 -12.78
C PHE A 105 10.98 10.70 -12.48
N LYS A 106 11.32 9.42 -12.60
CA LYS A 106 12.73 8.97 -12.59
C LYS A 106 13.38 9.25 -13.94
N ASP A 107 12.64 9.00 -15.01
CA ASP A 107 13.02 9.22 -16.41
C ASP A 107 11.87 9.90 -17.17
N LYS A 108 12.04 10.16 -18.47
CA LYS A 108 10.94 10.66 -19.34
C LYS A 108 9.73 9.72 -19.38
N ASP A 109 9.95 8.44 -19.10
CA ASP A 109 8.97 7.38 -19.31
C ASP A 109 8.68 6.57 -18.04
N THR A 110 9.37 6.82 -16.92
CA THR A 110 9.23 6.01 -15.70
C THR A 110 8.81 6.89 -14.51
N ILE A 111 7.72 6.52 -13.84
CA ILE A 111 7.26 7.14 -12.59
C ILE A 111 7.62 6.24 -11.41
N VAL A 112 8.20 6.87 -10.39
CA VAL A 112 8.52 6.24 -9.11
C VAL A 112 7.77 6.91 -7.97
N ALA A 113 7.49 6.16 -6.92
CA ALA A 113 6.96 6.66 -5.67
C ALA A 113 8.06 7.39 -4.88
N THR A 114 7.79 8.61 -4.42
CA THR A 114 8.69 9.37 -3.53
C THR A 114 8.32 9.13 -2.06
N ALA A 115 7.07 8.75 -1.80
CA ALA A 115 6.53 8.47 -0.48
C ALA A 115 5.94 7.06 -0.45
N GLU A 116 5.89 6.48 0.74
CA GLU A 116 5.14 5.25 0.98
C GLU A 116 3.64 5.54 1.14
N GLY A 117 2.79 4.60 0.73
CA GLY A 117 1.33 4.77 0.83
C GLY A 117 0.54 4.02 -0.22
N LYS A 118 -0.74 4.39 -0.39
CA LYS A 118 -1.65 3.83 -1.40
C LYS A 118 -1.46 4.58 -2.73
N PRO A 119 -1.02 3.91 -3.81
CA PRO A 119 -0.99 4.52 -5.14
C PRO A 119 -2.43 4.68 -5.66
N GLN A 120 -2.70 5.82 -6.30
CA GLN A 120 -3.96 6.09 -6.96
C GLN A 120 -3.71 6.60 -8.38
N LEU A 121 -4.49 6.06 -9.31
CA LEU A 121 -4.56 6.51 -10.69
C LEU A 121 -5.92 7.16 -10.94
N ARG A 122 -5.92 8.45 -11.30
CA ARG A 122 -7.13 9.14 -11.78
C ARG A 122 -6.92 9.59 -13.23
N GLY A 123 -7.42 8.79 -14.17
CA GLY A 123 -7.20 9.00 -15.60
C GLY A 123 -5.72 8.84 -15.95
N CYS A 124 -5.03 9.97 -16.15
CA CYS A 124 -3.59 10.03 -16.43
C CYS A 124 -2.74 10.55 -15.25
N ILE A 125 -3.38 10.80 -14.10
CA ILE A 125 -2.74 11.41 -12.93
C ILE A 125 -2.35 10.33 -11.93
N PHE A 126 -1.06 10.24 -11.63
CA PHE A 126 -0.47 9.38 -10.61
C PHE A 126 -0.24 10.15 -9.31
N GLN A 127 -0.73 9.61 -8.21
CA GLN A 127 -0.51 10.15 -6.86
C GLN A 127 -0.33 9.00 -5.87
N VAL A 128 0.47 9.21 -4.82
CA VAL A 128 0.58 8.30 -3.68
C VAL A 128 0.08 9.03 -2.45
N ASN A 129 -0.94 8.46 -1.81
CA ASN A 129 -1.50 8.99 -0.56
C ASN A 129 -1.01 8.14 0.60
N ASN A 130 -0.40 8.78 1.60
CA ASN A 130 0.00 8.09 2.84
C ASN A 130 -1.17 7.88 3.82
N VAL A 131 -2.36 8.38 3.48
CA VAL A 131 -3.55 8.28 4.33
C VAL A 131 -4.56 7.36 3.67
N TYR A 132 -4.98 6.33 4.40
CA TYR A 132 -6.06 5.44 4.02
C TYR A 132 -7.34 5.78 4.79
N GLU A 133 -8.30 6.36 4.11
CA GLU A 133 -9.59 6.73 4.68
C GLU A 133 -10.66 5.66 4.39
N VAL A 134 -11.25 5.13 5.46
CA VAL A 134 -12.39 4.22 5.41
C VAL A 134 -13.64 5.02 5.78
N LEU A 135 -14.51 5.23 4.78
CA LEU A 135 -15.77 5.96 4.95
C LEU A 135 -16.88 5.14 5.64
N LYS A 136 -16.69 3.83 5.77
CA LYS A 136 -17.67 2.88 6.32
C LYS A 136 -17.10 2.15 7.53
N ASP A 137 -17.94 1.31 8.12
CA ASP A 137 -17.54 0.41 9.20
C ASP A 137 -16.59 -0.70 8.70
N VAL A 138 -15.69 -1.12 9.57
CA VAL A 138 -14.78 -2.25 9.35
C VAL A 138 -15.46 -3.51 9.84
N ASP A 139 -15.92 -4.31 8.88
CA ASP A 139 -16.64 -5.57 9.05
C ASP A 139 -15.94 -6.71 8.33
N MET A 140 -16.49 -7.92 8.43
CA MET A 140 -16.10 -9.06 7.57
C MET A 140 -16.15 -8.74 6.07
N THR A 141 -17.01 -7.80 5.64
CA THR A 141 -17.08 -7.37 4.24
C THR A 141 -15.87 -6.52 3.84
N THR A 142 -15.34 -5.71 4.75
CA THR A 142 -14.15 -4.88 4.56
C THR A 142 -12.88 -5.72 4.71
N GLY A 143 -12.89 -6.66 5.66
CA GLY A 143 -11.76 -7.51 6.01
C GLY A 143 -10.78 -6.82 6.97
N ASP A 144 -9.74 -7.55 7.38
CA ASP A 144 -8.67 -7.00 8.19
C ASP A 144 -7.90 -5.94 7.39
N ILE A 145 -7.57 -4.83 8.03
CA ILE A 145 -6.87 -3.70 7.41
C ILE A 145 -5.42 -3.75 7.86
N ASN A 146 -4.50 -3.77 6.90
CA ASN A 146 -3.06 -3.64 7.15
C ASN A 146 -2.48 -2.60 6.19
N PHE A 147 -1.97 -1.50 6.74
CA PHE A 147 -1.46 -0.38 5.96
C PHE A 147 -0.20 0.19 6.60
N ILE A 148 0.77 0.60 5.78
CA ILE A 148 2.07 1.09 6.24
C ILE A 148 1.97 2.57 6.67
N GLY A 149 1.05 3.33 6.08
CA GLY A 149 0.80 4.73 6.39
C GLY A 149 -0.31 4.93 7.43
N ASP A 150 -0.88 6.13 7.44
CA ASP A 150 -1.95 6.52 8.36
C ASP A 150 -3.30 5.92 7.98
N ILE A 151 -4.11 5.56 8.99
CA ILE A 151 -5.45 5.02 8.78
C ILE A 151 -6.47 5.92 9.47
N ILE A 152 -7.48 6.38 8.72
CA ILE A 152 -8.61 7.14 9.25
C ILE A 152 -9.88 6.31 9.05
N ILE A 153 -10.54 5.94 10.14
CA ILE A 153 -11.80 5.19 10.14
C ILE A 153 -12.91 6.14 10.60
N ASN A 154 -13.75 6.57 9.66
CA ASN A 154 -14.92 7.40 9.98
C ASN A 154 -16.06 6.56 10.63
N GLY A 155 -16.02 5.24 10.45
CA GLY A 155 -17.00 4.30 11.01
C GLY A 155 -16.55 3.60 12.28
N ASN A 156 -17.23 2.50 12.58
CA ASN A 156 -16.94 1.61 13.69
C ASN A 156 -16.01 0.46 13.28
N VAL A 157 -15.28 -0.09 14.24
CA VAL A 157 -14.54 -1.35 14.10
C VAL A 157 -15.33 -2.43 14.83
N ASN A 158 -15.88 -3.38 14.08
CA ASN A 158 -16.73 -4.44 14.62
C ASN A 158 -15.92 -5.64 15.17
N GLU A 159 -16.63 -6.55 15.82
CA GLU A 159 -16.06 -7.67 16.57
C GLU A 159 -15.17 -8.57 15.71
N GLY A 160 -13.98 -8.90 16.24
CA GLY A 160 -13.05 -9.83 15.62
C GLY A 160 -12.20 -9.25 14.49
N MET A 161 -12.39 -7.97 14.15
CA MET A 161 -11.60 -7.31 13.11
C MET A 161 -10.22 -6.90 13.62
N LYS A 162 -9.24 -6.92 12.72
CA LYS A 162 -7.88 -6.44 12.98
C LYS A 162 -7.55 -5.23 12.11
N VAL A 163 -7.07 -4.17 12.74
CA VAL A 163 -6.60 -2.96 12.07
C VAL A 163 -5.15 -2.75 12.49
N LYS A 164 -4.23 -2.74 11.52
CA LYS A 164 -2.82 -2.48 11.73
C LYS A 164 -2.35 -1.31 10.84
N SER A 165 -1.75 -0.31 11.48
CA SER A 165 -1.12 0.83 10.84
C SER A 165 0.37 0.86 11.14
N GLY A 166 1.17 1.19 10.14
CA GLY A 166 2.61 1.45 10.29
C GLY A 166 2.91 2.87 10.80
N ASN A 167 1.91 3.73 10.91
CA ASN A 167 2.04 5.06 11.52
C ASN A 167 0.84 5.33 12.44
N THR A 168 0.03 6.36 12.16
CA THR A 168 -1.07 6.78 13.03
C THR A 168 -2.38 6.07 12.70
N ILE A 169 -3.25 5.88 13.69
CA ILE A 169 -4.64 5.44 13.53
C ILE A 169 -5.58 6.46 14.15
N GLU A 170 -6.56 6.93 13.39
CA GLU A 170 -7.68 7.74 13.87
C GLU A 170 -8.98 6.94 13.69
N VAL A 171 -9.71 6.69 14.77
CA VAL A 171 -11.04 6.05 14.73
C VAL A 171 -12.08 7.02 15.29
N ARG A 172 -12.98 7.50 14.43
CA ARG A 172 -14.04 8.42 14.84
C ARG A 172 -15.23 7.70 15.48
N GLY A 173 -15.46 6.45 15.10
CA GLY A 173 -16.51 5.60 15.67
C GLY A 173 -16.05 4.82 16.90
N ASN A 174 -16.76 3.72 17.16
CA ASN A 174 -16.49 2.83 18.28
C ASN A 174 -15.64 1.62 17.85
N VAL A 175 -14.84 1.10 18.78
CA VAL A 175 -14.07 -0.14 18.58
C VAL A 175 -14.62 -1.20 19.53
N VAL A 176 -15.35 -2.18 19.01
CA VAL A 176 -16.00 -3.23 19.81
C VAL A 176 -15.33 -4.57 19.53
N ARG A 177 -14.69 -5.16 20.55
CA ARG A 177 -13.99 -6.46 20.47
C ARG A 177 -13.05 -6.57 19.26
N GLY A 178 -12.41 -5.46 18.92
CA GLY A 178 -11.45 -5.35 17.83
C GLY A 178 -10.01 -5.42 18.32
N ASN A 179 -9.09 -5.73 17.41
CA ASN A 179 -7.66 -5.61 17.66
C ASN A 179 -7.10 -4.45 16.84
N VAL A 180 -6.64 -3.40 17.52
CA VAL A 180 -6.08 -2.21 16.86
C VAL A 180 -4.60 -2.12 17.21
N TRP A 181 -3.75 -2.03 16.20
CA TRP A 181 -2.31 -1.88 16.34
C TRP A 181 -1.80 -0.67 15.55
N ALA A 182 -1.39 0.38 16.25
CA ALA A 182 -0.67 1.52 15.68
C ALA A 182 0.83 1.43 16.00
N GLU A 183 1.69 1.76 15.03
CA GLU A 183 3.12 1.92 15.29
C GLU A 183 3.52 3.35 15.72
N GLY A 184 2.71 4.35 15.35
CA GLY A 184 2.82 5.73 15.81
C GLY A 184 1.74 6.02 16.85
N ASP A 185 0.89 7.01 16.58
CA ASP A 185 -0.17 7.44 17.49
C ASP A 185 -1.51 6.73 17.24
N LEU A 186 -2.36 6.67 18.25
CA LEU A 186 -3.72 6.17 18.14
C LEU A 186 -4.70 7.13 18.82
N GLU A 187 -5.67 7.59 18.05
CA GLU A 187 -6.78 8.41 18.52
C GLU A 187 -8.09 7.67 18.29
N ILE A 188 -8.91 7.55 19.34
CA ILE A 188 -10.27 6.99 19.26
C ILE A 188 -11.21 8.04 19.82
N THR A 189 -12.04 8.64 18.97
CA THR A 189 -13.03 9.65 19.37
C THR A 189 -14.25 9.01 20.04
N GLY A 190 -14.64 7.81 19.60
CA GLY A 190 -15.73 7.06 20.19
C GLY A 190 -15.30 6.25 21.42
N SER A 191 -15.93 5.08 21.62
CA SER A 191 -15.65 4.19 22.75
C SER A 191 -14.91 2.92 22.32
N ALA A 192 -13.95 2.49 23.14
CA ALA A 192 -13.31 1.18 23.01
C ALA A 192 -13.90 0.18 24.01
N ILE A 193 -14.63 -0.82 23.53
CA ILE A 193 -15.34 -1.80 24.35
C ILE A 193 -14.76 -3.19 24.13
N SER A 194 -14.18 -3.79 25.18
CA SER A 194 -13.62 -5.15 25.16
C SER A 194 -12.60 -5.38 24.01
N SER A 195 -11.88 -4.33 23.63
CA SER A 195 -10.94 -4.32 22.49
C SER A 195 -9.50 -4.38 22.97
N THR A 196 -8.63 -5.00 22.18
CA THR A 196 -7.18 -5.02 22.43
C THR A 196 -6.53 -3.91 21.63
N ILE A 197 -5.99 -2.91 22.33
CA ILE A 197 -5.30 -1.78 21.73
C ILE A 197 -3.80 -1.94 21.99
N LYS A 198 -3.00 -1.91 20.93
CA LYS A 198 -1.54 -1.93 20.99
C LYS A 198 -1.00 -0.70 20.28
N VAL A 199 -0.22 0.09 20.99
CA VAL A 199 0.49 1.24 20.42
C VAL A 199 1.96 0.99 20.64
N LYS A 200 2.75 1.00 19.57
CA LYS A 200 4.21 0.92 19.67
C LYS A 200 4.68 2.28 20.19
N SER A 201 5.34 2.28 21.33
CA SER A 201 5.93 3.48 21.91
C SER A 201 7.41 3.19 22.12
N GLU A 202 8.28 4.13 21.77
CA GLU A 202 9.71 4.04 22.09
C GLU A 202 9.95 3.91 23.60
N PHE A 203 9.00 4.32 24.44
CA PHE A 203 9.06 4.16 25.90
C PHE A 203 8.75 2.73 26.40
N ALA A 204 8.41 1.78 25.54
CA ALA A 204 8.12 0.40 25.95
C ALA A 204 9.33 -0.29 26.61
N GLU A 205 10.55 0.13 26.27
CA GLU A 205 11.80 -0.38 26.87
C GLU A 205 11.91 -0.03 28.37
N PHE A 206 11.27 1.06 28.81
CA PHE A 206 11.29 1.49 30.22
C PHE A 206 10.44 0.60 31.15
N LYS A 207 9.58 -0.26 30.59
CA LYS A 207 8.75 -1.17 31.37
C LYS A 207 9.59 -2.17 32.18
N GLY A 208 10.68 -2.67 31.60
CA GLY A 208 11.59 -3.59 32.31
C GLY A 208 12.29 -2.91 33.49
N TYR A 209 12.70 -1.64 33.32
CA TYR A 209 13.27 -0.84 34.40
C TYR A 209 12.25 -0.57 35.52
N LEU A 210 10.98 -0.33 35.18
CA LEU A 210 9.92 -0.16 36.18
C LEU A 210 9.67 -1.41 37.03
N GLU A 211 9.76 -2.60 36.45
CA GLU A 211 9.64 -3.87 37.20
C GLU A 211 10.80 -4.05 38.17
N GLN A 212 12.03 -3.75 37.74
CA GLN A 212 13.20 -3.77 38.62
C GLN A 212 13.07 -2.74 39.75
N LEU A 213 12.65 -1.51 39.44
CA LEU A 213 12.48 -0.44 40.42
C LEU A 213 11.42 -0.81 41.47
N ARG A 214 10.30 -1.42 41.05
CA ARG A 214 9.26 -1.92 41.97
C ARG A 214 9.79 -2.99 42.92
N SER A 215 10.61 -3.92 42.43
CA SER A 215 11.20 -4.97 43.27
C SER A 215 12.12 -4.39 44.35
N VAL A 216 12.93 -3.38 44.00
CA VAL A 216 13.79 -2.66 44.94
C VAL A 216 12.95 -1.93 46.00
N VAL A 217 11.89 -1.23 45.60
CA VAL A 217 10.97 -0.56 46.54
C VAL A 217 10.31 -1.56 47.50
N GLY A 218 9.92 -2.74 47.02
CA GLY A 218 9.38 -3.81 47.85
C GLY A 218 10.37 -4.33 48.91
N SER A 219 11.65 -4.40 48.54
CA SER A 219 12.74 -4.81 49.44
C SER A 219 12.96 -3.79 50.57
N PHE A 220 12.97 -2.49 50.23
CA PHE A 220 13.05 -1.41 51.22
C PHE A 220 11.85 -1.36 52.17
N ALA A 221 10.64 -1.60 51.66
CA ALA A 221 9.44 -1.66 52.50
C ALA A 221 9.50 -2.81 53.52
N SER A 222 10.06 -3.95 53.13
CA SER A 222 10.25 -5.11 54.00
C SER A 222 11.28 -4.82 55.10
N LEU A 223 12.41 -4.20 54.74
CA LEU A 223 13.42 -3.73 55.70
C LEU A 223 12.85 -2.70 56.68
N TYR A 224 12.08 -1.73 56.19
CA TYR A 224 11.44 -0.72 57.04
C TYR A 224 10.48 -1.33 58.08
N LYS A 225 9.67 -2.33 57.67
CA LYS A 225 8.82 -3.08 58.59
C LYS A 225 9.63 -3.84 59.65
N ALA A 226 10.74 -4.47 59.26
CA ALA A 226 11.61 -5.18 60.19
C ALA A 226 12.24 -4.23 61.22
N VAL A 227 12.72 -3.05 60.80
CA VAL A 227 13.28 -2.03 61.70
C VAL A 227 12.24 -1.51 62.69
N ILE A 228 10.99 -1.27 62.23
CA ILE A 228 9.90 -0.90 63.14
C ILE A 228 9.59 -2.01 64.14
N ALA A 229 9.60 -3.27 63.71
CA ALA A 229 9.36 -4.41 64.59
C ALA A 229 10.44 -4.53 65.68
N VAL A 230 11.72 -4.36 65.31
CA VAL A 230 12.85 -4.37 66.26
C VAL A 230 12.76 -3.19 67.23
N LYS A 231 12.35 -1.99 66.77
CA LYS A 231 12.14 -0.84 67.66
C LYS A 231 11.00 -1.08 68.66
N LYS A 232 9.97 -1.85 68.28
CA LYS A 232 8.87 -2.23 69.18
C LYS A 232 9.25 -3.34 70.17
N SER A 233 10.10 -4.28 69.78
CA SER A 233 10.56 -5.38 70.65
C SER A 233 11.76 -5.00 71.52
N GLY A 234 12.55 -3.99 71.14
CA GLY A 234 13.71 -3.49 71.89
C GLY A 234 13.39 -2.69 73.17
N ASN A 235 12.13 -2.67 73.61
CA ASN A 235 11.71 -2.01 74.85
C ASN A 235 11.46 -3.01 76.01
N VAL A 236 12.15 -4.15 75.98
CA VAL A 236 12.13 -5.15 77.07
C VAL A 236 13.54 -5.21 77.65
N ASN A 237 13.87 -4.26 78.54
CA ASN A 237 14.86 -4.38 79.63
C ASN A 237 15.06 -2.99 80.26
N ALA A 238 14.06 -2.56 81.01
CA ALA A 238 14.21 -1.45 81.95
C ALA A 238 13.33 -1.73 83.18
N ASP A 239 13.48 -2.91 83.79
CA ASP A 239 13.02 -3.20 85.16
C ASP A 239 13.51 -4.61 85.57
N THR A 240 14.79 -4.71 85.90
CA THR A 240 15.25 -5.75 86.84
C THR A 240 15.95 -5.02 87.97
N LYS A 241 15.17 -4.75 89.04
CA LYS A 241 15.67 -4.35 90.34
C LYS A 241 16.48 -5.51 90.90
N ASP A 242 17.80 -5.38 90.93
CA ASP A 242 18.63 -6.19 91.82
C ASP A 242 18.66 -5.56 93.22
N CYS A 243 18.62 -6.44 94.21
CA CYS A 243 18.46 -6.20 95.65
C CYS A 243 19.54 -5.31 96.29
#